data_AF-A0A1M4EFQ1-F1
#
_entry.id   AF-A0A1M4EFQ1-F1
#
_cell.length_a   1.000
_cell.length_b   1.000
_cell.length_c   1.000
_cell.angle_alpha   90.00
_cell.angle_beta   90.00
_cell.angle_gamma   90.00
#
_symmetry.space_group_name_H-M   'P 1'
#
loop_
_entity.id
_entity.type
_entity.pdbx_description
1 polymer ?
#
loop_
_entity_poly.entity_id
_entity_poly.type
_entity_poly.pdbx_seq_one_letter_code
_entity_poly.pdbx_strand_id
1 'polypeptide(L)'
;MRDLKNKLLTALAAAALACCGAAAVAAPVAASAVQVGALFTGTGQDFDEDTALAIAEAGARADAAAHGFTECDPFESVSAQSQKGLWTAWFTVRCLAVSR
;
A
#
# COMPACT_ATOMS: atom_id res chain seq x y z
N MET A 1 -21.60 22.43 19.82
CA MET A 1 -20.58 21.35 19.87
C MET A 1 -21.06 20.00 19.30
N ARG A 2 -22.26 19.87 18.71
CA ARG A 2 -22.74 18.60 18.11
C ARG A 2 -22.53 18.53 16.59
N ASP A 3 -22.44 19.68 15.93
CA ASP A 3 -22.33 19.78 14.46
C ASP A 3 -20.97 19.36 13.91
N LEU A 4 -19.88 19.59 14.65
CA LEU A 4 -18.53 19.21 14.23
C LEU A 4 -18.33 17.69 14.20
N LYS A 5 -18.95 16.99 15.18
CA LYS A 5 -18.89 15.53 15.30
C LYS A 5 -19.68 14.84 14.18
N ASN A 6 -20.84 15.39 13.81
CA ASN A 6 -21.62 14.87 12.68
C ASN A 6 -20.91 15.08 11.33
N LYS A 7 -20.24 16.23 11.13
CA LYS A 7 -19.43 16.48 9.92
C LYS A 7 -18.23 15.54 9.79
N LEU A 8 -17.55 15.24 10.90
CA LEU A 8 -16.44 14.27 10.91
C LEU A 8 -16.93 12.85 10.63
N LEU A 9 -18.09 12.45 11.17
CA LEU A 9 -18.69 11.15 10.88
C LEU A 9 -19.14 11.01 9.42
N THR A 10 -19.65 12.08 8.80
CA THR A 10 -19.99 12.07 7.36
C THR A 10 -18.75 12.06 6.47
N ALA A 11 -17.69 12.79 6.83
CA ALA A 11 -16.42 12.74 6.10
C ALA A 11 -15.74 11.37 6.21
N LEU A 12 -15.79 10.72 7.37
CA LEU A 12 -15.24 9.38 7.58
C LEU A 12 -16.07 8.30 6.85
N ALA A 13 -17.39 8.45 6.80
CA ALA A 13 -18.26 7.58 6.01
C ALA A 13 -18.05 7.75 4.49
N ALA A 14 -17.75 8.97 4.02
CA ALA A 14 -17.38 9.22 2.62
C ALA A 14 -16.01 8.61 2.26
N ALA A 15 -15.04 8.66 3.18
CA ALA A 15 -13.74 8.00 2.99
C ALA A 15 -13.85 6.46 3.03
N ALA A 16 -14.73 5.91 3.88
CA ALA A 16 -15.01 4.48 3.93
C ALA A 16 -15.79 3.98 2.69
N LEU A 17 -16.73 4.77 2.16
CA LEU A 17 -17.42 4.43 0.91
C LEU A 17 -16.53 4.58 -0.33
N ALA A 18 -15.52 5.47 -0.30
CA ALA A 18 -14.47 5.54 -1.32
C ALA A 18 -13.48 4.36 -1.27
N CYS A 19 -13.45 3.59 -0.17
CA CYS A 19 -12.67 2.34 -0.07
C CYS A 19 -13.47 1.09 -0.47
N CYS A 20 -14.80 1.18 -0.63
CA CYS A 20 -15.66 -0.01 -0.79
C CYS A 20 -16.54 -0.01 -2.06
N GLY A 21 -16.33 0.89 -3.02
CA GLY A 21 -17.07 0.89 -4.28
C GLY A 21 -16.26 1.42 -5.45
N ALA A 22 -16.02 0.54 -6.44
CA ALA A 22 -15.22 0.70 -7.66
C ALA A 22 -13.72 0.46 -7.43
N ALA A 23 -13.16 -0.74 -7.63
CA ALA A 23 -13.09 -1.46 -8.90
C ALA A 23 -12.73 -0.52 -10.08
N ALA A 24 -11.52 -0.72 -10.60
CA ALA A 24 -10.93 -0.06 -11.78
C ALA A 24 -10.45 1.39 -11.61
N VAL A 25 -9.24 1.55 -11.06
CA VAL A 25 -8.35 2.64 -11.52
C VAL A 25 -7.31 1.98 -12.41
N ALA A 26 -7.45 2.27 -13.70
CA ALA A 26 -6.68 1.67 -14.78
C ALA A 26 -5.17 1.89 -14.60
N ALA A 27 -4.46 0.82 -14.93
CA ALA A 27 -3.02 0.76 -15.07
C ALA A 27 -2.47 1.93 -15.92
N PRO A 28 -1.28 2.47 -15.62
CA PRO A 28 -0.50 3.18 -16.61
C PRO A 28 -0.06 2.17 -17.67
N VAL A 29 -0.82 2.09 -18.78
CA VAL A 29 -0.42 1.35 -19.98
C VAL A 29 0.65 2.17 -20.72
N ALA A 30 1.88 2.10 -20.23
CA ALA A 30 3.06 2.41 -21.03
C ALA A 30 3.57 1.09 -21.62
N ALA A 31 3.37 0.94 -22.93
CA ALA A 31 3.68 -0.26 -23.68
C ALA A 31 5.18 -0.61 -23.67
N SER A 32 5.45 -1.91 -23.83
CA SER A 32 6.68 -2.53 -24.37
C SER A 32 7.65 -3.20 -23.38
N ALA A 33 7.19 -4.28 -22.74
CA ALA A 33 7.86 -5.58 -22.66
C ALA A 33 6.92 -6.53 -21.88
N VAL A 34 6.70 -7.75 -22.37
CA VAL A 34 6.11 -8.82 -21.52
C VAL A 34 7.20 -9.25 -20.55
N GLN A 35 7.51 -8.39 -19.59
CA GLN A 35 8.05 -8.79 -18.31
C GLN A 35 6.81 -8.98 -17.44
N VAL A 36 6.50 -10.22 -17.07
CA VAL A 36 5.39 -10.52 -16.15
C VAL A 36 5.81 -10.01 -14.77
N GLY A 37 5.73 -8.69 -14.60
CA GLY A 37 6.06 -7.98 -13.37
C GLY A 37 4.78 -7.77 -12.57
N ALA A 38 4.75 -8.23 -11.32
CA ALA A 38 3.67 -7.95 -10.38
C ALA A 38 4.13 -6.92 -9.36
N LEU A 39 3.22 -6.04 -8.95
CA LEU A 39 3.45 -5.08 -7.88
C LEU A 39 2.67 -5.53 -6.65
N PHE A 40 3.36 -5.59 -5.50
CA PHE A 40 2.75 -5.93 -4.22
C PHE A 40 2.99 -4.79 -3.25
N THR A 41 1.94 -4.34 -2.58
CA THR A 41 2.02 -3.23 -1.63
C THR A 41 1.64 -3.73 -0.24
N GLY A 42 2.57 -3.58 0.69
CA GLY A 42 2.34 -3.83 2.11
C GLY A 42 2.14 -2.54 2.87
N THR A 43 1.50 -2.65 4.03
CA THR A 43 1.27 -1.52 4.95
C THR A 43 1.76 -1.87 6.33
N GLY A 44 2.35 -0.90 7.02
CA GLY A 44 2.91 -1.06 8.36
C GLY A 44 2.60 0.16 9.22
N GLN A 45 2.48 -0.07 10.51
CA GLN A 45 2.27 1.00 11.49
C GLN A 45 3.12 0.75 12.72
N ASP A 46 3.84 1.77 13.16
CA ASP A 46 4.65 1.73 14.39
C ASP A 46 4.88 3.16 14.91
N PHE A 47 5.39 3.32 16.13
CA PHE A 47 5.83 4.62 16.65
C PHE A 47 7.22 5.01 16.15
N ASP A 48 7.95 4.07 15.56
CA ASP A 48 9.21 4.27 14.86
C ASP A 48 9.02 4.18 13.34
N GLU A 49 9.59 5.12 12.58
CA GLU A 49 9.41 5.21 11.12
C GLU A 49 10.04 4.01 10.40
N ASP A 50 11.27 3.67 10.77
CA ASP A 50 12.03 2.58 10.17
C ASP A 50 11.34 1.23 10.43
N THR A 51 10.78 1.05 11.63
CA THR A 51 10.00 -0.14 11.99
C THR A 51 8.70 -0.21 11.19
N ALA A 52 7.98 0.91 11.02
CA ALA A 52 6.77 0.94 10.20
C ALA A 52 7.07 0.57 8.73
N LEU A 53 8.16 1.09 8.17
CA LEU A 53 8.64 0.77 6.82
C LEU A 53 9.04 -0.71 6.69
N ALA A 54 9.76 -1.26 7.67
CA ALA A 54 10.15 -2.67 7.68
C ALA A 54 8.94 -3.61 7.74
N ILE A 55 7.91 -3.26 8.53
CA ILE A 55 6.65 -4.01 8.59
C ILE A 55 5.94 -3.96 7.22
N ALA A 56 5.86 -2.77 6.61
CA ALA A 56 5.25 -2.59 5.30
C ALA A 56 5.99 -3.39 4.21
N GLU A 57 7.32 -3.38 4.22
CA GLU A 57 8.15 -4.15 3.28
C GLU A 57 7.97 -5.66 3.48
N ALA A 58 8.00 -6.13 4.73
CA ALA A 58 7.78 -7.53 5.04
C ALA A 58 6.40 -8.00 4.59
N GLY A 59 5.37 -7.17 4.77
CA GLY A 59 4.01 -7.44 4.27
C GLY A 59 3.96 -7.54 2.74
N ALA A 60 4.61 -6.60 2.04
CA ALA A 60 4.66 -6.60 0.58
C ALA A 60 5.38 -7.86 0.03
N ARG A 61 6.47 -8.27 0.66
CA ARG A 61 7.23 -9.48 0.29
C ARG A 61 6.49 -10.77 0.65
N ALA A 62 5.76 -10.79 1.77
CA ALA A 62 4.97 -11.95 2.16
C ALA A 62 3.80 -12.18 1.18
N ASP A 63 3.14 -11.11 0.75
CA ASP A 63 2.10 -11.16 -0.27
C ASP A 63 2.66 -11.65 -1.61
N ALA A 64 3.79 -11.07 -2.05
CA ALA A 64 4.50 -11.55 -3.23
C ALA A 64 4.84 -13.04 -3.18
N ALA A 65 5.35 -13.52 -2.04
CA ALA A 65 5.66 -14.93 -1.82
C ALA A 65 4.40 -15.83 -1.87
N ALA A 66 3.27 -15.37 -1.34
CA ALA A 66 1.99 -16.07 -1.43
C ALA A 66 1.52 -16.20 -2.90
N HIS A 67 1.89 -15.25 -3.74
CA HIS A 67 1.64 -15.25 -5.17
C HIS A 67 2.72 -15.95 -6.00
N GLY A 68 3.71 -16.61 -5.37
CA GLY A 68 4.76 -17.38 -6.03
C GLY A 68 5.93 -16.55 -6.55
N PHE A 69 6.01 -15.26 -6.18
CA PHE A 69 7.14 -14.40 -6.51
C PHE A 69 8.19 -14.45 -5.40
N THR A 70 9.42 -14.78 -5.76
CA THR A 70 10.55 -14.87 -4.81
C THR A 70 11.62 -13.79 -5.04
N GLU A 71 11.63 -13.19 -6.22
CA GLU A 71 12.55 -12.12 -6.61
C GLU A 71 11.77 -10.82 -6.78
N CYS A 72 11.92 -9.93 -5.81
CA CYS A 72 11.23 -8.66 -5.75
C CYS A 72 12.19 -7.54 -5.37
N ASP A 73 12.20 -6.48 -6.17
CA ASP A 73 12.97 -5.28 -5.92
C ASP A 73 12.09 -4.22 -5.24
N PRO A 74 12.64 -3.39 -4.34
CA PRO A 74 11.92 -2.23 -3.82
C PRO A 74 11.58 -1.28 -4.98
N PHE A 75 10.31 -0.87 -5.05
CA PHE A 75 9.83 0.05 -6.08
C PHE A 75 9.60 1.45 -5.53
N GLU A 76 8.75 1.57 -4.50
CA GLU A 76 8.42 2.83 -3.87
C GLU A 76 8.06 2.61 -2.40
N SER A 77 8.41 3.57 -1.54
CA SER A 77 8.01 3.60 -0.14
C SER A 77 7.52 4.98 0.24
N VAL A 78 6.41 5.03 0.97
CA VAL A 78 5.81 6.27 1.49
C VAL A 78 5.55 6.09 2.98
N SER A 79 6.01 7.02 3.80
CA SER A 79 5.70 7.09 5.23
C SER A 79 4.95 8.38 5.54
N ALA A 80 4.04 8.32 6.52
CA ALA A 80 3.33 9.49 7.03
C ALA A 80 3.18 9.39 8.54
N GLN A 81 3.48 10.49 9.25
CA GLN A 81 3.29 10.56 10.68
C GLN A 81 1.95 11.18 11.05
N SER A 82 1.22 10.53 11.95
CA SER A 82 0.03 11.06 12.59
C SER A 82 0.39 12.09 13.67
N GLN A 83 -0.54 12.99 13.98
CA GLN A 83 -0.40 13.96 15.09
C GLN A 83 -0.19 13.31 16.47
N LYS A 84 -0.43 12.00 16.59
CA LYS A 84 -0.19 11.20 17.80
C LYS A 84 1.19 10.54 17.85
N GLY A 85 2.08 10.83 16.88
CA GLY A 85 3.40 10.23 16.77
C GLY A 85 3.41 8.80 16.21
N LEU A 86 2.29 8.32 15.67
CA LEU A 86 2.20 7.03 15.01
C LEU A 86 2.57 7.18 13.53
N TRP A 87 3.52 6.39 13.04
CA TRP A 87 3.88 6.29 11.64
C TRP A 87 3.01 5.26 10.94
N THR A 88 2.54 5.61 9.74
CA THR A 88 1.95 4.69 8.78
C THR A 88 2.84 4.67 7.55
N ALA A 89 3.31 3.49 7.17
CA ALA A 89 4.13 3.28 5.99
C ALA A 89 3.42 2.38 4.98
N TRP A 90 3.66 2.67 3.71
CA TRP A 90 3.29 1.87 2.55
C TRP A 90 4.59 1.54 1.81
N PHE A 91 4.79 0.26 1.51
CA PHE A 91 5.97 -0.19 0.78
C PHE A 91 5.52 -1.05 -0.39
N THR A 92 5.96 -0.70 -1.59
CA THR A 92 5.66 -1.42 -2.82
C THR A 92 6.91 -2.11 -3.32
N VAL A 93 6.79 -3.41 -3.55
CA VAL A 93 7.82 -4.20 -4.22
C VAL A 93 7.37 -4.55 -5.63
N ARG A 94 8.32 -4.56 -6.57
CA ARG A 94 8.12 -5.04 -7.93
C ARG A 94 8.78 -6.39 -8.07
N CYS A 95 7.99 -7.40 -8.32
CA CYS A 95 8.48 -8.75 -8.55
C CYS A 95 8.44 -9.07 -10.03
N LEU A 96 9.52 -9.64 -10.55
CA LEU A 96 9.58 -10.11 -11.93
C LEU A 96 9.39 -11.63 -11.92
N ALA A 97 8.42 -12.14 -12.68
CA ALA A 97 8.36 -13.58 -12.91
C ALA A 97 9.57 -13.95 -13.75
N VAL A 98 10.48 -14.73 -13.17
CA VAL A 98 11.53 -15.38 -13.94
C VAL A 98 10.87 -16.47 -14.77
N SER A 99 10.56 -16.15 -16.03
CA SER A 99 10.27 -17.18 -17.03
C SER A 99 11.52 -18.06 -17.13
N ARG A 100 11.43 -19.26 -16.54
CA ARG A 100 12.40 -20.33 -16.79
C ARG A 100 12.16 -20.97 -18.15
#